data_AF-A0A829S4Z4-F1
#
_entry.id   AF-A0A829S4Z4-F1
#
_cell.length_a   1.000
_cell.length_b   1.000
_cell.length_c   1.000
_cell.angle_alpha   90.00
_cell.angle_beta   90.00
_cell.angle_gamma   90.00
#
_symmetry.space_group_name_H-M   'P 1'
#
loop_
_entity.id
_entity.type
_entity.pdbx_description
1 polymer ?
#
loop_
_entity_poly.entity_id
_entity_poly.type
_entity_poly.pdbx_seq_one_letter_code
_entity_poly.pdbx_strand_id
1 'polypeptide(L)'
;MKTVFTGTTSSNNNFSLPYTVTATVGGAGSSTTNQNSNIWYGPVRTVASNNVISYSVNIKVPARTGSLMAYPKGTYTGTVQLFWDMQASSSTVCEGDSGGGWDSGNTTITANYVVPSLCQIDSTSNVDFGNINDIGKTTRDYTAQGVVNTTCNNGLPYSIYLGDGNNRIAGGFRQMTNGGGQYIQYQLYQNSNYSAVWDTTGGVSAVGGSGGVSKTGSGNSQGTNVYGKIPQGTTISTAPGNYSDAIVVTVTY
;
A
#
# COMPACT_ATOMS: atom_id res chain seq x y z
N MET A 1 25.94 -8.20 -27.34
CA MET A 1 24.71 -8.91 -26.90
C MET A 1 24.55 -8.66 -25.40
N LYS A 2 23.33 -8.52 -24.85
CA LYS A 2 23.12 -8.31 -23.40
C LYS A 2 22.64 -9.60 -22.74
N THR A 3 23.13 -9.90 -21.54
CA THR A 3 22.61 -10.99 -20.70
C THR A 3 21.37 -10.48 -19.96
N VAL A 4 20.31 -11.29 -19.89
CA VAL A 4 19.10 -11.00 -19.10
C VAL A 4 18.88 -12.14 -18.11
N PHE A 5 18.80 -11.84 -16.82
CA PHE A 5 18.50 -12.82 -15.77
C PHE A 5 17.63 -12.19 -14.68
N THR A 6 17.10 -13.01 -13.79
CA THR A 6 16.23 -12.55 -12.70
C THR A 6 16.94 -12.59 -11.35
N GLY A 7 16.40 -11.84 -10.40
CA GLY A 7 16.83 -11.90 -9.01
C GLY A 7 15.66 -11.58 -8.09
N THR A 8 15.91 -11.76 -6.79
CA THR A 8 14.97 -11.41 -5.73
C THR A 8 15.68 -10.56 -4.70
N THR A 9 15.05 -9.48 -4.26
CA THR A 9 15.62 -8.64 -3.22
C THR A 9 15.72 -9.39 -1.88
N SER A 10 16.44 -8.79 -0.93
CA SER A 10 16.29 -9.09 0.49
C SER A 10 14.81 -9.14 0.88
N SER A 11 14.51 -10.00 1.86
CA SER A 11 13.16 -10.15 2.38
C SER A 11 12.87 -9.10 3.46
N ASN A 12 11.69 -8.53 3.44
CA ASN A 12 11.12 -7.70 4.50
C ASN A 12 9.77 -8.30 4.90
N ASN A 13 9.61 -8.73 6.15
CA ASN A 13 8.43 -9.46 6.63
C ASN A 13 8.02 -10.65 5.74
N ASN A 14 9.00 -11.43 5.26
CA ASN A 14 8.83 -12.54 4.32
C ASN A 14 8.35 -12.15 2.91
N PHE A 15 8.35 -10.87 2.56
CA PHE A 15 8.12 -10.40 1.20
C PHE A 15 9.44 -10.01 0.53
N SER A 16 9.58 -10.36 -0.75
CA SER A 16 10.68 -9.90 -1.62
C SER A 16 10.10 -9.38 -2.93
N LEU A 17 10.85 -8.49 -3.59
CA LEU A 17 10.52 -7.99 -4.92
C LEU A 17 11.32 -8.78 -5.96
N PRO A 18 10.66 -9.39 -6.97
CA PRO A 18 11.38 -9.91 -8.12
C PRO A 18 11.93 -8.74 -8.93
N TYR A 19 13.12 -8.91 -9.50
CA TYR A 19 13.69 -7.94 -10.43
C TYR A 19 14.33 -8.64 -11.63
N THR A 20 14.43 -7.92 -12.73
CA THR A 20 15.14 -8.33 -13.93
C THR A 20 16.42 -7.53 -14.05
N VAL A 21 17.52 -8.21 -14.35
CA VAL A 21 18.82 -7.62 -14.63
C VAL A 21 19.08 -7.72 -16.11
N THR A 22 19.54 -6.63 -16.71
CA THR A 22 20.16 -6.63 -18.03
C THR A 22 21.59 -6.15 -17.90
N ALA A 23 22.57 -6.99 -18.23
CA ALA A 23 23.99 -6.69 -18.00
C ALA A 23 24.89 -6.99 -19.21
N THR A 24 26.03 -6.29 -19.27
CA THR A 24 27.16 -6.55 -20.18
C THR A 24 28.47 -6.33 -19.44
N VAL A 25 29.51 -7.10 -19.76
CA VAL A 25 30.89 -6.90 -19.28
C VAL A 25 31.84 -6.95 -20.47
N GLY A 26 32.73 -5.96 -20.63
CA GLY A 26 33.65 -5.84 -21.77
C GLY A 26 32.94 -5.76 -23.13
N GLY A 27 31.71 -5.24 -23.18
CA GLY A 27 30.85 -5.23 -24.37
C GLY A 27 30.20 -6.58 -24.71
N ALA A 28 30.55 -7.63 -23.96
CA ALA A 28 30.05 -8.97 -24.15
C ALA A 28 28.88 -9.29 -23.20
N GLY A 29 28.05 -10.23 -23.63
CA GLY A 29 26.92 -10.78 -22.89
C GLY A 29 26.47 -12.07 -23.54
N SER A 30 25.72 -12.89 -22.81
CA SER A 30 25.27 -14.20 -23.28
C SER A 30 23.81 -14.41 -22.91
N SER A 31 23.00 -14.88 -23.85
CA SER A 31 21.61 -15.26 -23.63
C SER A 31 21.42 -16.74 -23.28
N THR A 32 22.49 -17.54 -23.26
CA THR A 32 22.38 -19.03 -23.24
C THR A 32 23.25 -19.74 -22.20
N THR A 33 24.08 -19.03 -21.42
CA THR A 33 25.07 -19.66 -20.51
C THR A 33 25.12 -18.98 -19.14
N ASN A 34 25.20 -19.79 -18.08
CA ASN A 34 25.54 -19.43 -16.69
C ASN A 34 24.78 -18.25 -16.07
N GLN A 35 23.48 -18.19 -16.32
CA GLN A 35 22.58 -17.26 -15.63
C GLN A 35 21.91 -17.98 -14.46
N ASN A 36 22.29 -17.60 -13.25
CA ASN A 36 21.61 -18.01 -12.02
C ASN A 36 20.86 -16.80 -11.43
N SER A 37 19.91 -17.06 -10.52
CA SER A 37 19.25 -15.97 -9.81
C SER A 37 20.30 -15.11 -9.09
N ASN A 38 20.26 -13.79 -9.29
CA ASN A 38 21.21 -12.80 -8.73
C ASN A 38 22.68 -12.88 -9.21
N ILE A 39 23.06 -13.91 -9.98
CA ILE A 39 24.47 -14.15 -10.35
C ILE A 39 24.59 -14.41 -11.85
N TRP A 40 25.54 -13.73 -12.49
CA TRP A 40 25.95 -14.04 -13.85
C TRP A 40 27.43 -14.39 -13.92
N TYR A 41 27.73 -15.53 -14.55
CA TYR A 41 29.09 -15.89 -14.94
C TYR A 41 29.26 -15.67 -16.44
N GLY A 42 30.20 -14.82 -16.84
CA GLY A 42 30.53 -14.62 -18.25
C GLY A 42 31.23 -15.84 -18.86
N PRO A 43 30.92 -16.21 -20.12
CA PRO A 43 31.77 -17.09 -20.91
C PRO A 43 32.26 -16.44 -22.21
N VAL A 44 32.31 -15.11 -22.27
CA VAL A 44 32.66 -14.40 -23.50
C VAL A 44 33.93 -13.62 -23.25
N ARG A 45 34.97 -13.86 -24.06
CA ARG A 45 36.22 -13.08 -24.05
C ARG A 45 35.91 -11.60 -23.85
N THR A 46 36.31 -11.05 -22.72
CA THR A 46 36.18 -9.63 -22.46
C THR A 46 37.35 -8.89 -23.09
N VAL A 47 37.08 -7.97 -24.01
CA VAL A 47 38.11 -7.07 -24.54
C VAL A 47 38.40 -6.03 -23.46
N ALA A 48 39.59 -6.07 -22.88
CA ALA A 48 40.07 -5.00 -22.01
C ALA A 48 41.08 -4.14 -22.76
N SER A 49 41.01 -2.83 -22.54
CA SER A 49 42.01 -1.87 -23.03
C SER A 49 42.67 -1.23 -21.80
N ASN A 50 44.00 -1.20 -21.75
CA ASN A 50 44.76 -0.63 -20.62
C ASN A 50 44.35 -1.17 -19.23
N ASN A 51 44.01 -2.46 -19.13
CA ASN A 51 43.54 -3.11 -17.90
C ASN A 51 42.22 -2.54 -17.33
N VAL A 52 41.40 -1.90 -18.17
CA VAL A 52 40.06 -1.42 -17.79
C VAL A 52 39.00 -2.23 -18.53
N ILE A 53 38.02 -2.73 -17.77
CA ILE A 53 36.84 -3.41 -18.29
C ILE A 53 35.61 -2.56 -17.99
N SER A 54 34.90 -2.15 -19.04
CA SER A 54 33.61 -1.48 -18.90
C SER A 54 32.49 -2.49 -18.69
N TYR A 55 31.57 -2.20 -17.77
CA TYR A 55 30.34 -2.96 -17.61
C TYR A 55 29.13 -2.02 -17.68
N SER A 56 27.97 -2.58 -18.02
CA SER A 56 26.70 -1.90 -17.91
C SER A 56 25.71 -2.83 -17.21
N VAL A 57 24.98 -2.30 -16.23
CA VAL A 57 23.94 -3.04 -15.52
C VAL A 57 22.71 -2.18 -15.40
N ASN A 58 21.57 -2.75 -15.81
CA ASN A 58 20.26 -2.18 -15.60
C ASN A 58 19.45 -3.16 -14.75
N ILE A 59 18.97 -2.71 -13.59
CA ILE A 59 18.16 -3.52 -12.67
C ILE A 59 16.77 -2.91 -12.60
N LYS A 60 15.77 -3.67 -13.01
CA LYS A 60 14.38 -3.23 -13.10
C LYS A 60 13.50 -4.12 -12.23
N VAL A 61 12.85 -3.52 -11.23
CA VAL A 61 11.67 -4.13 -10.59
C VAL A 61 10.49 -3.86 -11.52
N PRO A 62 9.81 -4.88 -12.06
CA PRO A 62 8.66 -4.67 -12.91
C PRO A 62 7.53 -4.00 -12.13
N ALA A 63 6.83 -3.06 -12.78
CA ALA A 63 5.55 -2.59 -12.28
C ALA A 63 4.62 -3.81 -12.20
N ARG A 64 3.99 -4.03 -11.04
CA ARG A 64 3.08 -5.16 -10.90
C ARG A 64 1.79 -4.89 -11.67
N THR A 65 1.40 -5.85 -12.48
CA THR A 65 0.09 -5.94 -13.12
C THR A 65 -0.81 -6.84 -12.26
N GLY A 66 -1.89 -6.31 -11.68
CA GLY A 66 -2.84 -7.07 -10.86
C GLY A 66 -3.46 -6.26 -9.72
N SER A 67 -4.05 -6.95 -8.74
CA SER A 67 -4.63 -6.34 -7.54
C SER A 67 -3.58 -5.52 -6.76
N LEU A 68 -3.99 -4.37 -6.21
CA LEU A 68 -3.15 -3.46 -5.42
C LEU A 68 -2.65 -4.17 -4.15
N MET A 69 -1.56 -4.94 -4.25
CA MET A 69 -0.87 -5.43 -3.06
C MET A 69 0.14 -4.38 -2.58
N ALA A 70 -0.22 -3.65 -1.53
CA ALA A 70 0.67 -2.71 -0.86
C ALA A 70 1.69 -3.49 -0.01
N TYR A 71 2.90 -3.64 -0.53
CA TYR A 71 4.01 -4.33 0.15
C TYR A 71 4.36 -3.71 1.49
N PRO A 72 4.99 -4.45 2.42
CA PRO A 72 5.57 -3.85 3.62
C PRO A 72 6.48 -2.68 3.27
N LYS A 73 6.35 -1.57 4.01
CA LYS A 73 7.25 -0.42 3.87
C LYS A 73 8.68 -0.81 4.21
N GLY A 74 9.64 -0.18 3.56
CA GLY A 74 11.06 -0.37 3.84
C GLY A 74 11.91 -0.49 2.58
N THR A 75 13.18 -0.79 2.80
CA THR A 75 14.17 -0.92 1.72
C THR A 75 14.37 -2.39 1.38
N TYR A 76 14.13 -2.72 0.12
CA TYR A 76 14.39 -4.01 -0.48
C TYR A 76 15.67 -3.90 -1.31
N THR A 77 16.70 -4.67 -0.96
CA THR A 77 18.01 -4.59 -1.62
C THR A 77 18.17 -5.75 -2.58
N GLY A 78 18.29 -5.45 -3.87
CA GLY A 78 18.76 -6.40 -4.87
C GLY A 78 20.28 -6.42 -4.88
N THR A 79 20.88 -7.60 -4.84
CA THR A 79 22.33 -7.79 -4.92
C THR A 79 22.63 -8.60 -6.16
N VAL A 80 23.39 -8.02 -7.09
CA VAL A 80 23.77 -8.64 -8.34
C VAL A 80 25.28 -8.85 -8.34
N GLN A 81 25.72 -10.08 -8.57
CA GLN A 81 27.13 -10.40 -8.74
C GLN A 81 27.43 -10.71 -10.20
N LEU A 82 28.43 -10.03 -10.74
CA LEU A 82 28.96 -10.30 -12.07
C LEU A 82 30.37 -10.86 -11.95
N PHE A 83 30.61 -11.97 -12.63
CA PHE A 83 31.93 -12.58 -12.77
C PHE A 83 32.38 -12.51 -14.24
N TRP A 84 33.65 -12.21 -14.48
CA TRP A 84 34.25 -12.21 -15.81
C TRP A 84 35.61 -12.89 -15.83
N ASP A 85 35.93 -13.44 -16.99
CA ASP A 85 37.19 -14.12 -17.32
C ASP A 85 37.73 -13.52 -18.64
N MET A 86 39.02 -13.22 -18.67
CA MET A 86 39.70 -12.61 -19.82
C MET A 86 40.33 -13.65 -20.75
N GLN A 87 40.32 -14.94 -20.40
CA GLN A 87 41.00 -15.97 -21.16
C GLN A 87 40.13 -16.58 -22.27
N ALA A 88 40.85 -17.05 -23.29
CA ALA A 88 40.36 -17.45 -24.60
C ALA A 88 39.62 -18.79 -24.69
N SER A 89 39.77 -19.65 -23.69
CA SER A 89 39.75 -21.11 -23.91
C SER A 89 39.41 -21.97 -22.69
N SER A 90 38.52 -21.51 -21.80
CA SER A 90 37.93 -22.37 -20.76
C SER A 90 36.41 -22.36 -20.89
N SER A 91 35.81 -23.50 -21.18
CA SER A 91 34.36 -23.62 -21.39
C SER A 91 33.55 -23.85 -20.11
N THR A 92 34.17 -23.99 -18.92
CA THR A 92 33.44 -24.48 -17.75
C THR A 92 33.91 -24.06 -16.34
N VAL A 93 35.02 -23.35 -16.12
CA VAL A 93 35.42 -22.89 -14.76
C VAL A 93 36.40 -21.72 -14.77
N CYS A 94 36.38 -20.88 -13.73
CA CYS A 94 37.44 -19.90 -13.42
C CYS A 94 38.71 -20.66 -13.01
N GLU A 95 39.67 -20.80 -13.92
CA GLU A 95 41.00 -21.33 -13.60
C GLU A 95 41.81 -20.21 -12.92
N GLY A 96 42.18 -20.42 -11.66
CA GLY A 96 43.11 -19.52 -10.99
C GLY A 96 44.52 -19.70 -11.55
N ASP A 97 45.10 -18.59 -11.99
CA ASP A 97 46.54 -18.32 -12.15
C ASP A 97 47.32 -19.25 -13.09
N SER A 98 47.34 -18.91 -14.39
CA SER A 98 48.21 -19.53 -15.39
C SER A 98 49.41 -18.65 -15.79
N GLY A 99 50.00 -17.94 -14.82
CA GLY A 99 51.39 -17.49 -14.89
C GLY A 99 51.68 -16.30 -15.81
N GLY A 100 50.95 -15.19 -15.69
CA GLY A 100 51.32 -13.95 -16.42
C GLY A 100 50.57 -12.65 -16.11
N GLY A 101 49.47 -12.66 -15.35
CA GLY A 101 48.69 -11.45 -15.02
C GLY A 101 47.19 -11.75 -14.92
N TRP A 102 46.39 -10.81 -14.39
CA TRP A 102 44.97 -10.96 -14.02
C TRP A 102 44.08 -11.72 -15.04
N ASP A 103 43.58 -12.89 -14.65
CA ASP A 103 42.77 -13.76 -15.53
C ASP A 103 41.26 -13.71 -15.25
N SER A 104 40.79 -13.29 -14.07
CA SER A 104 39.36 -13.12 -13.77
C SER A 104 39.09 -12.02 -12.75
N GLY A 105 37.83 -11.58 -12.69
CA GLY A 105 37.38 -10.58 -11.74
C GLY A 105 35.90 -10.68 -11.43
N ASN A 106 35.47 -9.97 -10.39
CA ASN A 106 34.07 -9.87 -10.04
C ASN A 106 33.71 -8.46 -9.56
N THR A 107 32.42 -8.13 -9.66
CA THR A 107 31.87 -6.95 -9.01
C THR A 107 30.50 -7.27 -8.43
N THR A 108 30.21 -6.65 -7.30
CA THR A 108 28.91 -6.73 -6.65
C THR A 108 28.21 -5.38 -6.76
N ILE A 109 27.00 -5.40 -7.28
CA ILE A 109 26.18 -4.22 -7.48
C ILE A 109 24.95 -4.36 -6.59
N THR A 110 24.68 -3.35 -5.79
CA THR A 110 23.47 -3.28 -4.97
C THR A 110 22.51 -2.23 -5.52
N ALA A 111 21.23 -2.58 -5.56
CA ALA A 111 20.15 -1.67 -5.91
C ALA A 111 19.12 -1.63 -4.78
N ASN A 112 18.84 -0.44 -4.27
CA ASN A 112 17.87 -0.23 -3.21
C ASN A 112 16.53 0.19 -3.80
N TYR A 113 15.49 -0.57 -3.47
CA TYR A 113 14.10 -0.27 -3.80
C TYR A 113 13.37 0.12 -2.52
N VAL A 114 12.97 1.38 -2.42
CA VAL A 114 12.28 1.91 -1.25
C VAL A 114 10.78 1.86 -1.48
N VAL A 115 10.08 1.10 -0.64
CA VAL A 115 8.61 1.14 -0.53
C VAL A 115 8.25 2.13 0.57
N PRO A 116 7.65 3.30 0.24
CA PRO A 116 7.25 4.28 1.24
C PRO A 116 6.04 3.79 2.05
N SER A 117 5.74 4.47 3.15
CA SER A 117 4.45 4.32 3.83
C SER A 117 3.33 4.81 2.91
N LEU A 118 2.27 4.01 2.79
CA LEU A 118 1.13 4.23 1.92
C LEU A 118 -0.11 3.62 2.56
N CYS A 119 -1.13 4.45 2.69
CA CYS A 119 -2.51 4.04 2.87
C CYS A 119 -3.40 4.86 1.94
N GLN A 120 -4.44 4.22 1.42
CA GLN A 120 -5.44 4.85 0.57
C GLN A 120 -6.84 4.46 1.06
N ILE A 121 -7.77 5.40 0.95
CA ILE A 121 -9.21 5.11 0.99
C ILE A 121 -9.61 4.67 -0.42
N ASP A 122 -10.04 3.41 -0.55
CA ASP A 122 -10.44 2.83 -1.84
C ASP A 122 -11.87 3.27 -2.20
N SER A 123 -12.76 3.23 -1.22
CA SER A 123 -14.17 3.62 -1.35
C SER A 123 -14.83 3.80 0.01
N THR A 124 -15.97 4.50 0.00
CA THR A 124 -16.90 4.60 1.13
C THR A 124 -18.31 4.25 0.63
N SER A 125 -19.16 3.72 1.51
CA SER A 125 -20.59 3.56 1.24
C SER A 125 -21.42 4.46 2.15
N ASN A 126 -22.62 4.79 1.68
CA ASN A 126 -23.57 5.54 2.49
C ASN A 126 -24.05 4.71 3.69
N VAL A 127 -24.40 5.41 4.77
CA VAL A 127 -25.20 4.88 5.88
C VAL A 127 -26.63 5.35 5.63
N ASP A 128 -27.43 4.50 5.01
CA ASP A 128 -28.80 4.84 4.60
C ASP A 128 -29.83 4.26 5.59
N PHE A 129 -30.52 5.15 6.30
CA PHE A 129 -31.57 4.79 7.25
C PHE A 129 -32.91 4.41 6.58
N GLY A 130 -33.01 4.57 5.26
CA GLY A 130 -34.22 4.34 4.50
C GLY A 130 -35.35 5.30 4.88
N ASN A 131 -36.58 4.87 4.60
CA ASN A 131 -37.77 5.67 4.88
C ASN A 131 -38.17 5.58 6.35
N ILE A 132 -38.29 6.75 6.99
CA ILE A 132 -38.85 6.91 8.34
C ILE A 132 -40.28 7.41 8.20
N ASN A 133 -41.25 6.58 8.56
CA ASN A 133 -42.68 6.87 8.44
C ASN A 133 -43.31 7.37 9.76
N ASP A 134 -42.49 7.59 10.78
CA ASP A 134 -42.95 8.10 12.07
C ASP A 134 -43.23 9.62 11.98
N ILE A 135 -44.03 10.15 12.91
CA ILE A 135 -44.37 11.59 12.98
C ILE A 135 -44.01 12.12 14.36
N GLY A 136 -43.25 13.22 14.39
CA GLY A 136 -42.85 13.92 15.61
C GLY A 136 -41.72 13.23 16.39
N LYS A 137 -41.83 11.93 16.65
CA LYS A 137 -40.77 11.11 17.27
C LYS A 137 -40.65 9.74 16.64
N THR A 138 -39.43 9.22 16.55
CA THR A 138 -39.19 7.82 16.15
C THR A 138 -39.79 6.85 17.16
N THR A 139 -40.51 5.84 16.68
CA THR A 139 -41.19 4.83 17.51
C THR A 139 -40.29 3.66 17.91
N ARG A 140 -39.13 3.53 17.23
CA ARG A 140 -38.10 2.53 17.47
C ARG A 140 -36.72 3.07 17.08
N ASP A 141 -35.68 2.29 17.34
CA ASP A 141 -34.37 2.52 16.75
C ASP A 141 -34.41 2.28 15.24
N TYR A 142 -33.88 3.22 14.46
CA TYR A 142 -33.56 3.01 13.04
C TYR A 142 -32.06 2.82 12.92
N THR A 143 -31.66 1.68 12.38
CA THR A 143 -30.25 1.32 12.24
C THR A 143 -29.89 1.15 10.77
N ALA A 144 -28.65 1.46 10.45
CA ALA A 144 -28.09 1.35 9.11
C ALA A 144 -26.61 0.99 9.19
N GLN A 145 -26.06 0.49 8.09
CA GLN A 145 -24.65 0.13 8.03
C GLN A 145 -24.02 0.68 6.75
N GLY A 146 -22.81 1.21 6.90
CA GLY A 146 -21.91 1.55 5.80
C GLY A 146 -20.55 0.89 5.98
N VAL A 147 -19.65 1.15 5.04
CA VAL A 147 -18.28 0.62 5.06
C VAL A 147 -17.28 1.65 4.53
N VAL A 148 -16.11 1.71 5.15
CA VAL A 148 -14.91 2.38 4.63
C VAL A 148 -13.92 1.30 4.21
N ASN A 149 -13.60 1.24 2.92
CA ASN A 149 -12.60 0.33 2.39
C ASN A 149 -11.26 1.05 2.27
N THR A 150 -10.21 0.47 2.85
CA THR A 150 -8.86 1.03 2.82
C THR A 150 -7.84 -0.02 2.41
N THR A 151 -6.84 0.38 1.62
CA THR A 151 -5.66 -0.43 1.32
C THR A 151 -4.41 0.26 1.88
N CYS A 152 -3.73 -0.43 2.79
CA CYS A 152 -2.49 0.02 3.44
C CYS A 152 -1.39 -1.02 3.28
N ASN A 153 -0.12 -0.57 3.30
CA ASN A 153 1.03 -1.50 3.30
C ASN A 153 0.86 -2.61 4.34
N ASN A 154 1.25 -3.83 4.00
CA ASN A 154 1.22 -4.94 4.94
C ASN A 154 2.07 -4.63 6.18
N GLY A 155 1.47 -4.73 7.36
CA GLY A 155 2.10 -4.47 8.65
C GLY A 155 2.13 -2.99 9.05
N LEU A 156 1.65 -2.06 8.22
CA LEU A 156 1.57 -0.64 8.57
C LEU A 156 0.39 -0.39 9.52
N PRO A 157 0.61 0.09 10.75
CA PRO A 157 -0.46 0.56 11.61
C PRO A 157 -1.12 1.80 11.00
N TYR A 158 -2.45 1.86 11.03
CA TYR A 158 -3.21 3.03 10.60
C TYR A 158 -4.45 3.20 11.47
N SER A 159 -5.00 4.41 11.46
CA SER A 159 -6.27 4.73 12.11
C SER A 159 -7.21 5.39 11.11
N ILE A 160 -8.47 4.95 11.13
CA ILE A 160 -9.58 5.61 10.43
C ILE A 160 -10.26 6.53 11.43
N TYR A 161 -10.78 7.67 10.97
CA TYR A 161 -11.50 8.72 11.71
C TYR A 161 -12.73 9.14 10.90
N LEU A 162 -13.86 9.35 11.58
CA LEU A 162 -15.09 9.89 10.98
C LEU A 162 -15.43 11.23 11.63
N GLY A 163 -15.44 12.30 10.83
CA GLY A 163 -15.70 13.67 11.29
C GLY A 163 -17.12 13.88 11.83
N ASP A 164 -17.37 15.07 12.34
CA ASP A 164 -18.59 15.39 13.07
C ASP A 164 -19.84 15.50 12.19
N GLY A 165 -19.68 15.65 10.89
CA GLY A 165 -20.78 16.03 10.02
C GLY A 165 -21.09 17.52 10.14
N ASN A 166 -21.84 18.05 9.18
CA ASN A 166 -21.97 19.49 8.99
C ASN A 166 -22.77 20.19 10.10
N ASN A 167 -23.58 19.43 10.85
CA ASN A 167 -24.56 19.99 11.79
C ASN A 167 -24.50 19.30 13.16
N ARG A 168 -23.32 18.88 13.63
CA ARG A 168 -23.22 18.25 14.95
C ARG A 168 -23.58 19.22 16.07
N ILE A 169 -24.34 18.73 17.04
CA ILE A 169 -24.54 19.41 18.32
C ILE A 169 -23.24 19.29 19.11
N ALA A 170 -22.69 20.40 19.59
CA ALA A 170 -21.43 20.39 20.35
C ALA A 170 -21.47 19.36 21.51
N GLY A 171 -20.58 18.36 21.46
CA GLY A 171 -20.52 17.26 22.43
C GLY A 171 -21.69 16.25 22.36
N GLY A 172 -22.57 16.36 21.37
CA GLY A 172 -23.80 15.58 21.24
C GLY A 172 -23.89 14.79 19.94
N PHE A 173 -25.13 14.62 19.47
CA PHE A 173 -25.47 13.88 18.26
C PHE A 173 -25.09 14.65 16.99
N ARG A 174 -24.76 13.89 15.93
CA ARG A 174 -24.70 14.40 14.57
C ARG A 174 -26.12 14.69 14.07
N GLN A 175 -26.28 15.57 13.08
CA GLN A 175 -27.61 15.91 12.57
C GLN A 175 -27.65 15.92 11.04
N MET A 176 -28.60 15.16 10.49
CA MET A 176 -28.98 15.28 9.08
C MET A 176 -29.95 16.45 8.92
N THR A 177 -29.84 17.17 7.81
CA THR A 177 -30.73 18.29 7.48
C THR A 177 -31.37 18.12 6.11
N ASN A 178 -32.55 18.69 5.93
CA ASN A 178 -33.20 18.86 4.63
C ASN A 178 -32.84 20.21 3.97
N GLY A 179 -31.96 21.01 4.59
CA GLY A 179 -31.59 22.35 4.12
C GLY A 179 -32.56 23.47 4.51
N GLY A 180 -33.72 23.14 5.09
CA GLY A 180 -34.76 24.10 5.52
C GLY A 180 -34.70 24.49 7.00
N GLY A 181 -33.59 24.17 7.69
CA GLY A 181 -33.44 24.38 9.13
C GLY A 181 -34.11 23.30 10.00
N GLN A 182 -34.57 22.21 9.38
CA GLN A 182 -35.03 21.02 10.10
C GLN A 182 -33.90 19.98 10.20
N TYR A 183 -33.88 19.26 11.32
CA TYR A 183 -32.80 18.34 11.65
C TYR A 183 -33.31 17.00 12.20
N ILE A 184 -32.61 15.92 11.86
CA ILE A 184 -32.80 14.59 12.45
C ILE A 184 -31.49 14.17 13.10
N GLN A 185 -31.51 13.89 14.40
CA GLN A 185 -30.33 13.45 15.14
C GLN A 185 -29.99 12.00 14.81
N TYR A 186 -28.71 11.71 14.64
CA TYR A 186 -28.20 10.36 14.45
C TYR A 186 -26.80 10.24 15.03
N GLN A 187 -26.32 9.00 15.15
CA GLN A 187 -24.96 8.76 15.57
C GLN A 187 -24.32 7.58 14.82
N LEU A 188 -22.99 7.63 14.66
CA LEU A 188 -22.18 6.59 14.04
C LEU A 188 -21.34 5.88 15.09
N TYR A 189 -21.25 4.55 14.98
CA TYR A 189 -20.66 3.67 15.97
C TYR A 189 -19.67 2.70 15.34
N GLN A 190 -18.67 2.31 16.14
CA GLN A 190 -17.58 1.43 15.74
C GLN A 190 -17.98 -0.05 15.78
N ASN A 191 -19.07 -0.38 16.48
CA ASN A 191 -19.53 -1.74 16.70
C ASN A 191 -21.04 -1.88 16.50
N SER A 192 -21.47 -3.11 16.23
CA SER A 192 -22.88 -3.47 15.99
C SER A 192 -23.77 -3.36 17.23
N ASN A 193 -23.19 -3.22 18.42
CA ASN A 193 -23.92 -3.05 19.67
C ASN A 193 -24.19 -1.56 19.98
N TYR A 194 -23.75 -0.65 19.11
CA TYR A 194 -23.93 0.80 19.27
C TYR A 194 -23.41 1.33 20.61
N SER A 195 -22.31 0.75 21.12
CA SER A 195 -21.75 1.11 22.44
C SER A 195 -20.55 2.03 22.37
N ALA A 196 -19.82 2.05 21.25
CA ALA A 196 -18.67 2.90 21.02
C ALA A 196 -18.94 3.86 19.86
N VAL A 197 -19.11 5.14 20.17
CA VAL A 197 -19.31 6.19 19.17
C VAL A 197 -18.01 6.42 18.40
N TRP A 198 -18.13 6.65 17.10
CA TRP A 198 -17.08 7.25 16.29
C TRP A 198 -16.93 8.72 16.68
N ASP A 199 -16.21 8.99 17.78
CA ASP A 199 -16.11 10.33 18.34
C ASP A 199 -14.73 10.93 18.07
N THR A 200 -14.64 11.72 16.99
CA THR A 200 -13.44 12.49 16.69
C THR A 200 -13.53 13.88 17.26
N THR A 201 -12.57 14.26 18.10
CA THR A 201 -12.33 15.65 18.50
C THR A 201 -11.73 16.54 17.39
N GLY A 202 -11.91 16.17 16.11
CA GLY A 202 -11.37 16.86 14.93
C GLY A 202 -12.36 17.77 14.18
N GLY A 203 -13.64 17.84 14.58
CA GLY A 203 -14.62 18.67 13.89
C GLY A 203 -14.94 18.20 12.46
N VAL A 204 -15.32 19.14 11.59
CA VAL A 204 -15.71 18.87 10.18
C VAL A 204 -14.54 18.78 9.20
N SER A 205 -13.36 19.30 9.57
CA SER A 205 -12.24 19.46 8.64
C SER A 205 -10.87 19.05 9.19
N ALA A 206 -10.72 18.70 10.48
CA ALA A 206 -9.39 18.31 10.96
C ALA A 206 -9.02 16.91 10.48
N VAL A 207 -7.73 16.78 10.16
CA VAL A 207 -7.10 15.50 9.84
C VAL A 207 -6.76 14.80 11.16
N GLY A 208 -7.41 13.67 11.44
CA GLY A 208 -7.20 12.87 12.66
C GLY A 208 -8.05 13.31 13.85
N GLY A 209 -7.82 12.68 15.01
CA GLY A 209 -8.54 12.97 16.26
C GLY A 209 -8.37 11.88 17.33
N SER A 210 -9.12 12.00 18.42
CA SER A 210 -9.38 10.87 19.33
C SER A 210 -10.47 9.95 18.74
N GLY A 211 -10.69 8.77 19.32
CA GLY A 211 -11.86 7.93 19.01
C GLY A 211 -11.90 7.33 17.60
N GLY A 212 -10.75 7.22 16.94
CA GLY A 212 -10.62 6.49 15.69
C GLY A 212 -10.62 4.97 15.88
N VAL A 213 -10.73 4.23 14.78
CA VAL A 213 -10.55 2.77 14.76
C VAL A 213 -9.17 2.46 14.20
N SER A 214 -8.32 1.87 15.04
CA SER A 214 -6.99 1.43 14.67
C SER A 214 -7.00 0.05 14.05
N LYS A 215 -6.21 -0.12 12.98
CA LYS A 215 -6.03 -1.36 12.25
C LYS A 215 -4.58 -1.52 11.80
N THR A 216 -4.25 -2.72 11.32
CA THR A 216 -2.97 -2.99 10.67
C THR A 216 -3.23 -3.36 9.21
N GLY A 217 -2.49 -2.72 8.31
CA GLY A 217 -2.57 -2.94 6.88
C GLY A 217 -2.30 -4.41 6.55
N SER A 218 -3.12 -4.99 5.67
CA SER A 218 -2.93 -6.36 5.19
C SER A 218 -2.17 -6.43 3.86
N GLY A 219 -1.90 -5.27 3.24
CA GLY A 219 -1.50 -5.16 1.86
C GLY A 219 -2.65 -5.29 0.86
N ASN A 220 -3.85 -5.70 1.29
CA ASN A 220 -5.06 -5.78 0.46
C ASN A 220 -6.14 -4.83 0.99
N SER A 221 -7.22 -4.67 0.23
CA SER A 221 -8.38 -3.87 0.66
C SER A 221 -9.04 -4.48 1.90
N GLN A 222 -9.26 -3.64 2.91
CA GLN A 222 -9.86 -3.99 4.19
C GLN A 222 -11.09 -3.13 4.44
N GLY A 223 -12.25 -3.78 4.56
CA GLY A 223 -13.49 -3.13 4.94
C GLY A 223 -13.57 -2.84 6.44
N THR A 224 -13.98 -1.62 6.80
CA THR A 224 -14.29 -1.20 8.17
C THR A 224 -15.73 -0.76 8.24
N ASN A 225 -16.55 -1.53 8.96
CA ASN A 225 -17.98 -1.25 9.09
C ASN A 225 -18.21 0.02 9.91
N VAL A 226 -19.21 0.78 9.49
CA VAL A 226 -19.73 1.96 10.18
C VAL A 226 -21.18 1.68 10.51
N TYR A 227 -21.54 1.72 11.78
CA TYR A 227 -22.90 1.41 12.23
C TYR A 227 -23.63 2.71 12.57
N GLY A 228 -24.66 3.06 11.81
CA GLY A 228 -25.50 4.21 12.05
C GLY A 228 -26.72 3.87 12.91
N LYS A 229 -27.12 4.79 13.79
CA LYS A 229 -28.36 4.68 14.55
C LYS A 229 -29.04 6.03 14.74
N ILE A 230 -30.34 6.07 14.50
CA ILE A 230 -31.27 7.07 15.00
C ILE A 230 -32.01 6.42 16.18
N PRO A 231 -31.77 6.85 17.43
CA PRO A 231 -32.42 6.26 18.59
C PRO A 231 -33.94 6.36 18.57
N GLN A 232 -34.61 5.45 19.26
CA GLN A 232 -36.02 5.59 19.61
C GLN A 232 -36.27 6.88 20.40
N GLY A 233 -37.38 7.54 20.11
CA GLY A 233 -37.77 8.77 20.78
C GLY A 233 -37.05 10.02 20.28
N THR A 234 -36.17 9.90 19.28
CA THR A 234 -35.56 11.03 18.59
C THR A 234 -36.66 11.89 17.96
N THR A 235 -36.64 13.18 18.28
CA THR A 235 -37.51 14.16 17.63
C THR A 235 -37.18 14.23 16.14
N ILE A 236 -38.19 14.04 15.31
CA ILE A 236 -38.10 14.14 13.86
C ILE A 236 -39.04 15.24 13.37
N SER A 237 -38.64 15.91 12.29
CA SER A 237 -39.43 16.99 11.73
C SER A 237 -40.76 16.48 11.18
N THR A 238 -41.80 17.32 11.23
CA THR A 238 -43.06 17.11 10.51
C THR A 238 -42.96 17.45 9.03
N ALA A 239 -41.85 18.07 8.59
CA ALA A 239 -41.62 18.37 7.19
C ALA A 239 -41.13 17.10 6.45
N PRO A 240 -41.90 16.57 5.49
CA PRO A 240 -41.42 15.45 4.68
C PRO A 240 -40.28 15.90 3.77
N GLY A 241 -39.33 15.00 3.50
CA GLY A 241 -38.23 15.26 2.58
C GLY A 241 -37.00 14.41 2.88
N ASN A 242 -35.96 14.62 2.07
CA ASN A 242 -34.68 13.94 2.25
C ASN A 242 -33.85 14.69 3.29
N TYR A 243 -33.42 13.98 4.32
CA TYR A 243 -32.48 14.47 5.32
C TYR A 243 -31.13 13.84 5.07
N SER A 244 -30.09 14.66 4.91
CA SER A 244 -28.73 14.18 4.64
C SER A 244 -27.70 14.94 5.47
N ASP A 245 -26.54 14.32 5.64
CA ASP A 245 -25.36 14.91 6.24
C ASP A 245 -24.12 14.40 5.49
N ALA A 246 -23.02 15.14 5.54
CA ALA A 246 -21.77 14.76 4.89
C ALA A 246 -20.67 14.57 5.93
N ILE A 247 -20.08 13.38 5.96
CA ILE A 247 -19.02 13.02 6.91
C ILE A 247 -17.67 12.97 6.20
N VAL A 248 -16.69 13.70 6.71
CA VAL A 248 -15.30 13.58 6.27
C VAL A 248 -14.68 12.33 6.89
N VAL A 249 -14.10 11.47 6.04
CA VAL A 249 -13.35 10.29 6.47
C VAL A 249 -11.87 10.59 6.36
N THR A 250 -11.13 10.41 7.46
CA THR A 250 -9.69 10.61 7.49
C THR A 250 -8.97 9.31 7.84
N VAL A 251 -7.86 9.04 7.14
CA VAL A 251 -6.95 7.93 7.44
C VAL A 251 -5.57 8.50 7.78
N THR A 252 -5.00 8.08 8.91
CA THR A 252 -3.64 8.47 9.35
C THR A 252 -2.74 7.24 9.50
N TYR A 253 -1.47 7.37 9.15
CA TYR A 253 -0.48 6.28 9.13
C TYR A 253 0.96 6.81 9.16
#